data_AF-A0A9X9WS36-F1
#
_entry.id   AF-A0A9X9WS36-F1
#
_cell.length_a   1.000
_cell.length_b   1.000
_cell.length_c   1.000
_cell.angle_alpha   90.00
_cell.angle_beta   90.00
_cell.angle_gamma   90.00
#
_symmetry.space_group_name_H-M   'P 1'
#
loop_
_entity.id
_entity.type
_entity.pdbx_description
1 polymer ?
#
loop_
_entity_poly.entity_id
_entity_poly.type
_entity_poly.pdbx_seq_one_letter_code
_entity_poly.pdbx_strand_id
1 'polypeptide(L)'
;MTLRRLVTPPGTVVSATVTGFSADYAPDDLAPPLVQGDRRLEILHADLVAAGFPWPPREPDEVLDGGESFTVIFAAPVWEGADRIGWTLAVRGG
;
A
#
# COMPACT_ATOMS: atom_id res chain seq x y z
N MET A 1 -4.13 0.33 -9.97
CA MET A 1 -2.84 0.04 -9.31
C MET A 1 -2.71 -1.47 -9.12
N THR A 2 -1.50 -2.00 -8.92
CA THR A 2 -1.27 -3.42 -8.65
C THR A 2 -0.46 -3.61 -7.38
N LEU A 3 -1.00 -4.29 -6.38
CA LEU A 3 -0.25 -4.73 -5.20
C LEU A 3 0.43 -6.07 -5.50
N ARG A 4 1.74 -6.15 -5.31
CA ARG A 4 2.53 -7.38 -5.37
C ARG A 4 2.94 -7.76 -3.96
N ARG A 5 2.55 -8.97 -3.56
CA ARG A 5 2.84 -9.52 -2.23
C ARG A 5 3.72 -10.74 -2.34
N LEU A 6 4.76 -10.79 -1.50
CA LEU A 6 5.57 -11.98 -1.33
C LEU A 6 4.91 -12.93 -0.32
N VAL A 7 4.37 -14.04 -0.80
CA VAL A 7 3.67 -15.02 0.04
C VAL A 7 4.64 -16.15 0.39
N THR A 8 5.41 -15.95 1.46
CA THR A 8 6.24 -16.96 2.21
C THR A 8 7.36 -17.66 1.42
N PRO A 9 8.54 -17.94 2.02
CA PRO A 9 9.61 -18.66 1.32
C PRO A 9 9.22 -20.13 0.97
N PRO A 10 9.52 -20.60 -0.25
CA PRO A 10 10.23 -19.89 -1.32
C PRO A 10 9.28 -19.08 -2.23
N GLY A 11 9.32 -17.75 -2.10
CA GLY A 11 9.43 -16.84 -3.25
C GLY A 11 8.20 -16.52 -4.10
N THR A 12 7.01 -17.02 -3.81
CA THR A 12 5.86 -16.75 -4.70
C THR A 12 5.40 -15.29 -4.57
N VAL A 13 5.56 -14.52 -5.64
CA VAL A 13 4.98 -13.19 -5.78
C VAL A 13 3.57 -13.33 -6.33
N VAL A 14 2.59 -12.92 -5.53
CA VAL A 14 1.18 -12.89 -5.93
C VAL A 14 0.79 -11.44 -6.17
N SER A 15 0.06 -11.20 -7.25
CA SER A 15 -0.36 -9.84 -7.65
C SER A 15 -1.87 -9.68 -7.54
N ALA A 16 -2.31 -8.50 -7.11
CA ALA A 16 -3.71 -8.11 -7.03
C ALA A 16 -3.92 -6.74 -7.65
N THR A 17 -4.92 -6.62 -8.50
CA THR A 17 -5.42 -5.32 -8.94
C THR A 17 -6.16 -4.69 -7.78
N VAL A 18 -5.79 -3.46 -7.43
CA VAL A 18 -6.43 -2.69 -6.36
C VAL A 18 -6.85 -1.31 -6.89
N THR A 19 -8.01 -0.88 -6.42
CA THR A 19 -8.53 0.47 -6.60
C THR A 19 -7.95 1.35 -5.51
N GLY A 20 -7.46 2.51 -5.91
CA GLY A 20 -6.81 3.45 -5.02
C GLY A 20 -6.43 4.75 -5.69
N PHE A 21 -5.86 5.66 -4.91
CA PHE A 21 -5.28 6.91 -5.41
C PHE A 21 -3.94 7.20 -4.73
N SER A 22 -3.09 7.94 -5.43
CA SER A 22 -1.77 8.38 -5.00
C SER A 22 -1.73 9.87 -4.72
N ALA A 23 -0.97 10.27 -3.70
CA ALA A 23 -0.67 11.64 -3.38
C ALA A 23 0.76 11.74 -2.83
N ASP A 24 1.45 12.84 -3.13
CA ASP A 24 2.73 13.15 -2.50
C ASP A 24 2.49 13.66 -1.07
N TYR A 25 3.45 13.42 -0.17
CA TYR A 25 3.42 14.05 1.16
C TYR A 25 3.78 15.54 1.04
N ALA A 26 3.02 16.41 1.73
CA ALA A 26 3.46 17.79 1.89
C ALA A 26 4.68 17.84 2.83
N PRO A 27 5.53 18.88 2.75
CA PRO A 27 6.67 19.02 3.65
C PRO A 27 6.30 18.95 5.14
N ASP A 28 5.13 19.50 5.50
CA ASP A 28 4.62 19.49 6.88
C ASP A 28 4.11 18.12 7.34
N ASP A 29 3.84 17.19 6.41
CA ASP A 29 3.41 15.82 6.71
C ASP A 29 4.61 14.88 6.94
N LEU A 30 5.84 15.33 6.66
CA LEU A 30 7.04 14.51 6.79
C LEU A 30 7.45 14.38 8.26
N ALA A 31 7.07 13.25 8.85
CA ALA A 31 7.57 12.79 10.13
C ALA A 31 8.24 11.41 9.98
N PRO A 32 9.34 11.11 10.68
CA PRO A 32 9.97 9.80 10.64
C PRO A 32 8.95 8.66 10.86
N PRO A 33 8.96 7.60 10.04
CA PRO A 33 10.01 7.21 9.09
C PRO A 33 9.86 7.79 7.66
N LEU A 34 8.91 8.70 7.42
CA LEU A 34 8.70 9.33 6.12
C LEU A 34 9.85 10.26 5.77
N VAL A 35 10.26 10.23 4.51
CA VAL A 35 11.25 11.14 3.93
C VAL A 35 10.69 11.79 2.66
N GLN A 36 11.31 12.89 2.23
CA GLN A 36 10.93 13.54 0.98
C GLN A 36 11.07 12.56 -0.21
N GLY A 37 10.04 12.50 -1.04
CA GLY A 37 9.95 11.56 -2.16
C GLY A 37 9.15 10.29 -1.84
N ASP A 38 8.85 10.02 -0.56
CA ASP A 38 7.83 9.03 -0.22
C ASP A 38 6.45 9.50 -0.70
N ARG A 39 5.58 8.54 -1.01
CA ARG A 39 4.19 8.80 -1.44
C ARG A 39 3.19 8.18 -0.48
N ARG A 40 2.02 8.81 -0.40
CA ARG A 40 0.83 8.26 0.22
C ARG A 40 -0.02 7.56 -0.84
N LEU A 41 -0.45 6.34 -0.53
CA LEU A 41 -1.44 5.61 -1.32
C LEU A 41 -2.64 5.29 -0.45
N GLU A 42 -3.84 5.47 -0.97
CA GLU A 42 -5.05 4.91 -0.37
C GLU A 42 -5.55 3.76 -1.25
N ILE A 43 -5.83 2.60 -0.66
CA ILE A 43 -6.38 1.46 -1.38
C ILE A 43 -7.61 0.89 -0.67
N LEU A 44 -8.52 0.29 -1.43
CA LEU A 44 -9.73 -0.32 -0.89
C LEU A 44 -9.45 -1.64 -0.17
N HIS A 45 -10.10 -1.83 0.98
CA HIS A 45 -9.97 -3.08 1.73
C HIS A 45 -10.65 -4.25 1.01
N ALA A 46 -11.77 -3.99 0.33
CA ALA A 46 -12.53 -5.01 -0.39
C ALA A 46 -11.70 -5.71 -1.48
N ASP A 47 -10.88 -4.96 -2.21
CA ASP A 47 -10.01 -5.50 -3.27
C ASP A 47 -8.94 -6.43 -2.68
N LEU A 48 -8.39 -6.07 -1.53
CA LEU A 48 -7.46 -6.93 -0.82
C LEU A 48 -8.12 -8.24 -0.35
N VAL A 49 -9.34 -8.17 0.19
CA VAL A 49 -10.08 -9.37 0.62
C VAL A 49 -10.39 -10.26 -0.59
N ALA A 50 -10.86 -9.69 -1.70
CA ALA A 50 -11.13 -10.41 -2.94
C ALA A 50 -9.88 -11.10 -3.52
N ALA A 51 -8.70 -10.50 -3.31
CA ALA A 51 -7.43 -11.07 -3.69
C ALA A 51 -6.85 -12.09 -2.69
N GLY A 52 -7.54 -12.40 -1.59
CA GLY A 52 -7.05 -13.30 -0.55
C GLY A 52 -6.03 -12.68 0.41
N PHE A 53 -5.98 -11.34 0.48
CA PHE A 53 -5.07 -10.55 1.29
C PHE A 53 -5.79 -9.73 2.38
N PRO A 54 -6.55 -10.33 3.31
CA PRO A 54 -7.31 -9.55 4.29
C PRO A 54 -6.43 -8.77 5.29
N TRP A 55 -5.12 -9.01 5.26
CA TRP A 55 -4.11 -8.39 6.12
C TRP A 55 -3.47 -7.16 5.46
N PRO A 56 -3.03 -6.17 6.26
CA PRO A 56 -2.40 -4.95 5.75
C PRO A 56 -1.26 -5.25 4.78
N PRO A 57 -1.10 -4.45 3.70
CA PRO A 57 0.18 -4.32 3.00
C PRO A 57 1.31 -4.05 3.99
N ARG A 58 2.45 -4.69 3.77
CA ARG A 58 3.61 -4.58 4.67
C ARG A 58 4.90 -4.71 3.87
N GLU A 59 6.01 -4.27 4.43
CA GLU A 59 7.31 -4.59 3.85
C GLU A 59 7.51 -6.13 3.74
N PRO A 60 8.00 -6.68 2.62
CA PRO A 60 8.50 -6.02 1.40
C PRO A 60 7.51 -5.99 0.22
N ASP A 61 6.19 -5.89 0.47
CA ASP A 61 5.18 -5.76 -0.59
C ASP A 61 5.47 -4.53 -1.47
N GLU A 62 5.16 -4.63 -2.76
CA GLU A 62 5.32 -3.55 -3.73
C GLU A 62 3.96 -3.09 -4.26
N VAL A 63 3.83 -1.79 -4.55
CA VAL A 63 2.72 -1.25 -5.34
C VAL A 63 3.26 -0.75 -6.67
N LEU A 64 2.68 -1.24 -7.75
CA LEU A 64 2.87 -0.68 -9.09
C LEU A 64 1.77 0.35 -9.37
N ASP A 65 2.18 1.59 -9.60
CA ASP A 65 1.31 2.71 -9.99
C ASP A 65 1.94 3.49 -11.14
N GLY A 66 1.19 3.72 -12.22
CA GLY A 66 1.71 4.47 -13.39
C GLY A 66 2.94 3.88 -14.09
N GLY A 67 3.35 2.64 -13.80
CA GLY A 67 4.58 2.03 -14.32
C GLY A 67 5.79 2.16 -13.39
N GLU A 68 5.65 2.89 -12.29
CA GLU A 68 6.64 3.00 -11.22
C GLU A 68 6.41 1.89 -10.16
N SER A 69 7.47 1.47 -9.47
CA SER A 69 7.40 0.48 -8.39
C SER A 69 7.78 1.09 -7.06
N PHE A 70 6.89 0.94 -6.07
CA PHE A 70 7.09 1.45 -4.72
C PHE A 70 7.03 0.34 -3.70
N THR A 71 7.98 0.30 -2.77
CA THR A 71 7.95 -0.60 -1.62
C THR A 71 7.07 -0.02 -0.52
N VAL A 72 6.23 -0.85 0.09
CA VAL A 72 5.41 -0.46 1.25
C VAL A 72 6.29 -0.31 2.49
N ILE A 73 6.24 0.86 3.13
CA ILE A 73 6.96 1.18 4.37
C ILE A 73 6.07 0.91 5.59
N PHE A 74 4.83 1.41 5.56
CA PHE A 74 3.83 1.08 6.57
C PHE A 74 2.42 1.20 5.99
N ALA A 75 1.46 0.57 6.69
CA ALA A 75 0.04 0.63 6.37
C ALA A 75 -0.77 0.95 7.63
N ALA A 76 -1.71 1.88 7.52
CA ALA A 76 -2.67 2.24 8.56
C ALA A 76 -4.10 1.97 8.07
N PRO A 77 -4.98 1.38 8.90
CA PRO A 77 -6.35 1.08 8.48
C PRO A 77 -7.20 2.35 8.40
N VAL A 78 -8.04 2.44 7.36
CA VAL A 78 -9.07 3.47 7.21
C VAL A 78 -10.42 2.87 7.57
N TRP A 79 -11.15 3.53 8.47
CA TRP A 79 -12.42 3.05 9.02
C TRP A 79 -13.56 4.00 8.67
N GLU A 80 -14.73 3.43 8.39
CA GLU A 80 -16.02 4.11 8.36
C GLU A 80 -16.91 3.47 9.45
N GLY A 81 -17.07 4.17 10.56
CA GLY A 81 -17.70 3.58 11.75
C GLY A 81 -16.90 2.37 12.25
N ALA A 82 -17.54 1.20 12.29
CA ALA A 82 -16.92 -0.06 12.68
C ALA A 82 -16.31 -0.84 11.50
N ASP A 83 -16.53 -0.39 10.26
CA ASP A 83 -16.15 -1.10 9.05
C ASP A 83 -14.80 -0.59 8.54
N ARG A 84 -13.86 -1.51 8.29
CA ARG A 84 -12.58 -1.15 7.65
C ARG A 84 -12.80 -1.03 6.15
N ILE A 85 -12.74 0.18 5.63
CA ILE A 85 -13.01 0.47 4.22
C ILE A 85 -11.75 0.49 3.36
N GLY A 86 -10.58 0.72 3.96
CA GLY A 86 -9.34 0.87 3.20
C GLY A 86 -8.07 0.82 4.03
N TRP A 87 -6.97 1.14 3.36
CA TRP A 87 -5.64 1.26 3.93
C TRP A 87 -4.91 2.47 3.36
N THR A 88 -4.39 3.30 4.26
CA THR A 88 -3.41 4.33 3.94
C THR A 88 -2.03 3.71 3.99
N LEU A 89 -1.29 3.74 2.88
CA LEU A 89 0.07 3.23 2.76
C LEU A 89 1.04 4.41 2.62
N ALA A 90 2.15 4.32 3.33
CA ALA A 90 3.35 5.03 2.93
C ALA A 90 4.21 4.12 2.07
N VAL A 91 4.65 4.63 0.93
CA VAL A 91 5.49 3.87 0.00
C VAL A 91 6.71 4.68 -0.41
N ARG A 92 7.78 3.95 -0.75
CA ARG A 92 9.07 4.52 -1.15
C ARG A 92 9.57 3.85 -2.42
N GLY A 93 10.15 4.63 -3.32
CA GLY A 93 10.61 4.17 -4.63
C GLY A 93 10.03 5.03 -5.74
N GLY A 94 10.08 4.51 -6.97
CA GLY A 94 9.85 5.28 -8.19
C GLY A 94 10.95 5.01 -9.19
#